data_AF-A0A4U9II34-F1
#
_entry.id   AF-A0A4U9II34-F1
#
_cell.length_a   1.000
_cell.length_b   1.000
_cell.length_c   1.000
_cell.angle_alpha   90.00
_cell.angle_beta   90.00
_cell.angle_gamma   90.00
#
_symmetry.space_group_name_H-M   'P 1'
#
loop_
_entity.id
_entity.type
_entity.pdbx_description
1 polymer ?
#
loop_
_entity_poly.entity_id
_entity_poly.type
_entity_poly.pdbx_seq_one_letter_code
_entity_poly.pdbx_strand_id
1 'polypeptide(L)'
;MHQYLCPPWQTVWVSGQLKWELEDYCFRYLHPAEYKRIAKLLHERRIDREHYIEEFVGGLRKSMKEEGVKAEVYGRPKHIYSIWRKMQKKHLAFDELFDVRAVRIVAERLQDCYAALGIVHTHYRHMPDEFDDYVANPKPNGYQSIHTVVLGPGGKPVEIQIRTKTDARRVRAWGCRPLEVQRGHLRRGAFRPRRSHRLAA
;
A
#
# COMPACT_ATOMS: atom_id res chain seq x y z
N MET A 1 -6.40 33.14 -6.04
CA MET A 1 -4.93 32.95 -6.14
C MET A 1 -4.51 31.84 -5.19
N HIS A 2 -3.44 31.11 -5.54
CA HIS A 2 -2.92 29.86 -4.94
C HIS A 2 -3.58 28.56 -5.40
N GLN A 3 -3.53 28.39 -6.72
CA GLN A 3 -3.47 27.08 -7.35
C GLN A 3 -2.03 26.91 -7.88
N TYR A 4 -1.44 25.75 -7.57
CA TYR A 4 -0.20 25.17 -8.12
C TYR A 4 1.15 25.73 -7.70
N LEU A 5 1.92 24.87 -7.01
CA LEU A 5 3.22 24.38 -7.49
C LEU A 5 3.66 23.23 -6.57
N CYS A 6 3.03 22.06 -6.71
CA CYS A 6 3.73 20.80 -6.46
C CYS A 6 4.03 20.23 -7.84
N PRO A 7 5.21 20.53 -8.42
CA PRO A 7 5.53 20.04 -9.75
C PRO A 7 5.71 18.50 -9.69
N PRO A 8 5.84 17.77 -10.82
CA PRO A 8 5.88 16.30 -10.89
C PRO A 8 7.13 15.65 -10.24
N TRP A 9 7.71 16.27 -9.21
CA TRP A 9 8.83 15.78 -8.39
C TRP A 9 8.46 14.61 -7.48
N GLN A 10 7.17 14.32 -7.27
CA GLN A 10 6.70 13.26 -6.38
C GLN A 10 7.05 11.83 -6.84
N THR A 11 7.55 11.64 -8.06
CA THR A 11 7.76 10.31 -8.64
C THR A 11 9.21 9.81 -8.55
N VAL A 12 10.20 10.66 -8.21
CA VAL A 12 11.61 10.30 -8.47
C VAL A 12 12.59 10.53 -7.30
N TRP A 13 12.27 11.33 -6.28
CA TRP A 13 13.37 11.93 -5.49
C TRP A 13 13.62 11.38 -4.09
N VAL A 14 12.79 10.49 -3.56
CA VAL A 14 12.89 10.14 -2.13
C VAL A 14 12.49 8.68 -1.91
N SER A 15 13.31 7.94 -1.13
CA SER A 15 12.90 6.63 -0.59
C SER A 15 11.52 6.75 0.03
N GLY A 16 10.60 5.83 -0.27
CA GLY A 16 9.17 6.00 0.07
C GLY A 16 8.91 6.34 1.55
N GLN A 17 9.79 5.90 2.45
CA GLN A 17 9.73 6.25 3.88
C GLN A 17 9.96 7.74 4.15
N LEU A 18 11.03 8.33 3.61
CA LEU A 18 11.33 9.75 3.79
C LEU A 18 10.30 10.64 3.08
N LYS A 19 9.71 10.17 1.98
CA LYS A 19 8.59 10.87 1.32
C LYS A 19 7.42 11.02 2.27
N TRP A 20 7.01 9.93 2.92
CA TRP A 20 5.88 9.95 3.83
C TRP A 20 6.15 10.78 5.09
N GLU A 21 7.37 10.72 5.63
CA GLU A 21 7.76 11.55 6.77
C GLU A 21 7.71 13.04 6.42
N LEU A 22 8.29 13.45 5.29
CA LEU A 22 8.24 14.84 4.83
C LEU A 22 6.81 15.30 4.57
N GLU A 23 6.00 14.47 3.92
CA GLU A 23 4.59 14.77 3.68
C GLU A 23 3.81 14.99 4.99
N ASP A 24 4.02 14.13 6.00
CA ASP A 24 3.37 14.28 7.31
C ASP A 24 3.85 15.54 8.05
N TYR A 25 5.15 15.86 8.00
CA TYR A 25 5.69 17.09 8.58
C TYR A 25 5.13 18.34 7.90
N CYS A 26 5.16 18.41 6.57
CA CYS A 26 4.59 19.53 5.83
C CYS A 26 3.10 19.69 6.13
N PHE A 27 2.35 18.58 6.19
CA PHE A 27 0.92 18.60 6.50
C PHE A 27 0.64 19.16 7.89
N ARG A 28 1.48 18.86 8.88
CA ARG A 28 1.36 19.39 10.25
C ARG A 28 1.44 20.93 10.30
N TYR A 29 2.26 21.55 9.44
CA TYR A 29 2.41 23.00 9.39
C TYR A 29 1.37 23.68 8.49
N LEU A 30 1.06 23.07 7.34
CA LEU A 30 0.10 23.63 6.38
C LEU A 30 -1.34 23.53 6.88
N HIS A 31 -1.69 22.45 7.59
CA HIS A 31 -3.05 22.19 8.07
C HIS A 31 -3.05 21.67 9.53
N PRO A 32 -2.67 22.50 10.51
CA PRO A 32 -2.48 22.06 11.89
C PRO A 32 -3.76 21.57 12.58
N ALA A 33 -4.92 22.15 12.27
CA ALA A 33 -6.21 21.75 12.83
C ALA A 33 -6.62 20.33 12.36
N GLU A 34 -6.54 20.09 11.04
CA GLU A 34 -6.85 18.78 10.46
C GLU A 34 -5.86 17.70 10.91
N TYR A 35 -4.56 18.04 10.97
CA TYR A 35 -3.55 17.13 11.51
C TYR A 35 -3.90 16.69 12.94
N LYS A 36 -4.20 17.64 13.84
CA LYS A 36 -4.56 17.35 15.24
C LYS A 36 -5.84 16.53 15.33
N ARG A 37 -6.85 16.84 14.51
CA ARG A 37 -8.12 16.09 14.44
C ARG A 37 -7.87 14.64 14.07
N ILE A 38 -7.16 14.38 12.98
CA ILE A 38 -6.86 13.01 12.52
C ILE A 38 -5.97 12.27 13.52
N ALA A 39 -4.97 12.94 14.10
CA ALA A 39 -4.09 12.35 15.11
C ALA A 39 -4.86 11.92 16.37
N LYS A 40 -5.79 12.76 16.85
CA LYS A 40 -6.64 12.44 18.01
C LYS A 40 -7.51 11.21 17.73
N LEU A 41 -8.21 11.20 16.60
CA LEU A 41 -9.07 10.08 16.21
C LEU A 41 -8.29 8.77 16.00
N LEU A 42 -7.07 8.84 15.46
CA LEU A 42 -6.18 7.69 15.32
C LEU A 42 -5.68 7.14 16.66
N HIS A 43 -5.55 8.01 17.66
CA HIS A 43 -5.10 7.65 19.01
C HIS A 43 -6.23 6.98 19.81
N GLU A 44 -7.44 7.53 19.77
CA GLU A 44 -8.62 6.97 20.44
C GLU A 44 -8.90 5.52 20.04
N ARG A 45 -8.67 5.19 18.76
CA ARG A 45 -8.92 3.85 18.20
C ARG A 45 -7.65 3.01 18.02
N ARG A 46 -6.57 3.38 18.70
CA ARG A 46 -5.28 2.71 18.57
C ARG A 46 -5.33 1.26 19.06
N ILE A 47 -5.90 1.04 20.24
CA ILE A 47 -5.95 -0.27 20.91
C ILE A 47 -6.75 -1.27 20.06
N ASP A 48 -7.98 -0.89 19.67
CA ASP A 48 -8.83 -1.75 18.82
C ASP A 48 -8.17 -2.11 17.48
N ARG A 49 -7.40 -1.18 16.91
CA ARG A 49 -6.68 -1.41 15.66
C ARG A 49 -5.50 -2.35 15.87
N GLU A 50 -4.73 -2.17 16.94
CA GLU A 50 -3.58 -3.02 17.27
C GLU A 50 -4.05 -4.45 17.54
N HIS A 51 -5.05 -4.65 18.39
CA HIS A 51 -5.63 -5.97 18.67
C HIS A 51 -6.15 -6.65 17.40
N TYR A 52 -6.89 -5.93 16.56
CA TYR A 52 -7.40 -6.50 15.31
C TYR A 52 -6.27 -6.93 14.36
N ILE A 53 -5.23 -6.09 14.22
CA ILE A 53 -4.09 -6.42 13.38
C ILE A 53 -3.35 -7.63 13.95
N GLU A 54 -3.16 -7.70 15.26
CA GLU A 54 -2.49 -8.84 15.92
C GLU A 54 -3.26 -10.14 15.74
N GLU A 55 -4.58 -10.13 15.90
CA GLU A 55 -5.44 -11.29 15.66
C GLU A 55 -5.35 -11.75 14.20
N PHE A 56 -5.52 -10.81 13.26
CA PHE A 56 -5.47 -11.11 11.83
C PHE A 56 -4.10 -11.63 11.39
N VAL A 57 -3.01 -10.98 11.85
CA VAL A 57 -1.64 -11.40 11.56
C VAL A 57 -1.33 -12.73 12.24
N GLY A 58 -1.81 -12.96 13.46
CA GLY A 58 -1.67 -14.22 14.19
C GLY A 58 -2.31 -15.39 13.44
N GLY A 59 -3.54 -15.21 12.97
CA GLY A 59 -4.24 -16.18 12.14
C GLY A 59 -3.48 -16.50 10.86
N LEU A 60 -3.09 -15.48 10.10
CA LEU A 60 -2.32 -15.68 8.85
C LEU A 60 -0.96 -16.36 9.09
N ARG A 61 -0.24 -15.99 10.15
CA ARG A 61 1.05 -16.63 10.49
C ARG A 61 0.87 -18.10 10.83
N LYS A 62 -0.20 -18.46 11.52
CA LYS A 62 -0.51 -19.85 11.85
C LYS A 62 -0.77 -20.67 10.59
N SER A 63 -1.66 -20.19 9.71
CA SER A 63 -1.98 -20.86 8.44
C SER A 63 -0.75 -21.00 7.54
N MET A 64 0.06 -19.94 7.40
CA MET A 64 1.30 -20.01 6.62
C MET A 64 2.30 -21.02 7.17
N LYS A 65 2.37 -21.16 8.50
CA LYS A 65 3.25 -22.13 9.15
C LYS A 65 2.77 -23.57 8.94
N GLU A 66 1.45 -23.80 8.98
CA GLU A 66 0.84 -25.12 8.73
C GLU A 66 1.10 -25.61 7.30
N GLU A 67 1.06 -24.71 6.32
CA GLU A 67 1.37 -25.02 4.92
C GLU A 67 2.88 -24.96 4.58
N GLY A 68 3.74 -24.64 5.56
CA GLY A 68 5.19 -24.60 5.37
C GLY A 68 5.72 -23.41 4.55
N VAL A 69 4.93 -22.36 4.38
CA VAL A 69 5.31 -21.16 3.63
C VAL A 69 6.17 -20.22 4.49
N LYS A 70 7.40 -19.95 4.05
CA LYS A 70 8.32 -19.03 4.74
C LYS A 70 8.00 -17.57 4.38
N ALA A 71 7.09 -16.97 5.14
CA ALA A 71 6.73 -15.56 4.98
C ALA A 71 6.66 -14.80 6.32
N GLU A 72 7.07 -13.53 6.29
CA GLU A 72 6.97 -12.62 7.41
C GLU A 72 5.74 -11.73 7.24
N VAL A 73 4.79 -11.83 8.16
CA VAL A 73 3.54 -11.06 8.14
C VAL A 73 3.57 -9.99 9.23
N TYR A 74 3.30 -8.74 8.90
CA TYR A 74 3.21 -7.65 9.88
C TYR A 74 2.23 -6.56 9.46
N GLY A 75 1.67 -5.86 10.44
CA GLY A 75 0.82 -4.69 10.22
C GLY A 75 1.63 -3.50 9.72
N ARG A 76 1.08 -2.76 8.76
CA ARG A 76 1.65 -1.52 8.24
C ARG A 76 0.82 -0.34 8.71
N PRO A 77 1.35 0.56 9.56
CA PRO A 77 0.67 1.81 9.87
C PRO A 77 0.58 2.68 8.60
N LYS A 78 -0.57 3.30 8.36
CA LYS A 78 -0.72 4.34 7.33
C LYS A 78 -0.35 5.71 7.93
N HIS A 79 0.25 6.55 7.09
CA HIS A 79 0.64 7.92 7.42
C HIS A 79 -0.57 8.87 7.42
N ILE A 80 -0.50 9.92 8.23
CA ILE A 80 -1.62 10.87 8.49
C ILE A 80 -2.00 11.59 7.21
N TYR A 81 -1.02 12.07 6.44
CA TYR A 81 -1.28 12.76 5.19
C TYR A 81 -1.94 11.85 4.14
N SER A 82 -1.57 10.57 4.11
CA SER A 82 -2.19 9.59 3.21
C SER A 82 -3.65 9.31 3.58
N ILE A 83 -3.95 9.28 4.87
CA ILE A 83 -5.32 9.18 5.40
C ILE A 83 -6.13 10.40 4.96
N TRP A 84 -5.62 11.60 5.21
CA TRP A 84 -6.28 12.84 4.82
C TRP A 84 -6.54 12.90 3.30
N ARG A 85 -5.56 12.52 2.47
CA ARG A 85 -5.71 12.49 1.01
C ARG A 85 -6.79 11.50 0.56
N LYS A 86 -6.90 10.33 1.21
CA LYS A 86 -7.96 9.35 0.94
C LYS A 86 -9.34 9.88 1.35
N MET A 87 -9.44 10.54 2.51
CA MET A 87 -10.67 11.20 2.96
C MET A 87 -11.16 12.22 1.93
N GLN A 88 -10.26 13.10 1.46
CA GLN A 88 -10.58 14.12 0.46
C GLN A 88 -11.01 13.50 -0.88
N LYS A 89 -10.31 12.46 -1.35
CA LYS A 89 -10.58 11.86 -2.67
C LYS A 89 -11.89 11.06 -2.71
N LYS A 90 -12.23 10.36 -1.64
CA LYS A 90 -13.43 9.50 -1.57
C LYS A 90 -14.62 10.18 -0.87
N HIS A 91 -14.46 11.40 -0.35
CA HIS A 91 -15.47 12.12 0.45
C HIS A 91 -16.01 11.29 1.63
N LEU A 92 -15.18 10.42 2.21
CA LEU A 92 -15.57 9.50 3.28
C LEU A 92 -15.44 10.14 4.67
N ALA A 93 -16.34 9.78 5.57
CA ALA A 93 -16.22 10.13 6.98
C ALA A 93 -15.04 9.39 7.64
N PHE A 94 -14.50 9.92 8.73
CA PHE A 94 -13.40 9.24 9.46
C PHE A 94 -13.83 7.85 9.98
N ASP A 95 -15.10 7.70 10.34
CA ASP A 95 -15.67 6.42 10.79
C ASP A 95 -15.86 5.41 9.65
N GLU A 96 -15.87 5.83 8.39
CA GLU A 96 -15.79 4.90 7.26
C GLU A 96 -14.33 4.60 6.90
N LEU A 97 -13.39 5.35 7.46
CA LEU A 97 -11.98 5.18 7.24
C LEU A 97 -11.37 4.00 8.00
N PHE A 98 -12.15 3.16 8.70
CA PHE A 98 -11.65 1.94 9.36
C PHE A 98 -10.86 0.98 8.44
N ASP A 99 -10.93 1.22 7.13
CA ASP A 99 -10.02 0.75 6.07
C ASP A 99 -8.54 1.17 6.20
N VAL A 100 -8.10 1.77 7.31
CA VAL A 100 -6.67 2.05 7.54
C VAL A 100 -5.85 0.78 7.74
N ARG A 101 -6.47 -0.41 7.82
CA ARG A 101 -5.80 -1.68 8.07
C ARG A 101 -5.06 -2.15 6.81
N ALA A 102 -3.74 -2.08 6.88
CA ALA A 102 -2.87 -2.63 5.87
C ALA A 102 -1.96 -3.68 6.50
N VAL A 103 -1.84 -4.82 5.86
CA VAL A 103 -0.95 -5.91 6.26
C VAL A 103 0.06 -6.12 5.14
N ARG A 104 1.30 -6.41 5.52
CA ARG A 104 2.35 -6.72 4.58
C ARG A 104 2.88 -8.11 4.85
N ILE A 105 3.01 -8.86 3.77
CA ILE A 105 3.60 -10.19 3.74
C ILE A 105 4.90 -10.09 2.94
N VAL A 106 6.01 -10.49 3.54
CA VAL A 106 7.32 -10.53 2.90
C VAL A 106 7.80 -11.97 2.82
N ALA A 107 7.81 -12.52 1.62
CA ALA A 107 8.23 -13.90 1.38
C ALA A 107 9.68 -13.98 0.86
N GLU A 108 10.29 -15.17 0.90
CA GLU A 108 11.66 -15.35 0.39
C GLU A 108 11.71 -15.47 -1.12
N ARG A 109 10.81 -16.28 -1.69
CA ARG A 109 10.73 -16.55 -3.13
C ARG A 109 9.42 -16.04 -3.71
N LEU A 110 9.38 -15.97 -5.04
CA LEU A 110 8.17 -15.57 -5.75
C LEU A 110 7.05 -16.63 -5.63
N GLN A 111 7.42 -17.91 -5.65
CA GLN A 111 6.50 -19.02 -5.43
C GLN A 111 5.78 -18.87 -4.07
N ASP A 112 6.52 -18.52 -3.02
CA ASP A 112 5.97 -18.29 -1.68
C ASP A 112 5.01 -17.10 -1.64
N CYS A 113 5.16 -16.10 -2.54
CA CYS A 113 4.23 -14.97 -2.61
C CYS A 113 2.85 -15.41 -3.15
N TYR A 114 2.83 -16.26 -4.17
CA TYR A 114 1.58 -16.81 -4.71
C TYR A 114 0.98 -17.88 -3.79
N ALA A 115 1.81 -18.65 -3.08
CA ALA A 115 1.34 -19.54 -2.02
C ALA A 115 0.66 -18.74 -0.89
N ALA A 116 1.32 -17.68 -0.40
CA ALA A 116 0.74 -16.78 0.60
C ALA A 116 -0.57 -16.12 0.11
N LEU A 117 -0.67 -15.76 -1.18
CA LEU A 117 -1.91 -15.26 -1.77
C LEU A 117 -3.03 -16.30 -1.71
N GLY A 118 -2.73 -17.56 -2.07
CA GLY A 118 -3.68 -18.67 -1.99
C GLY A 118 -4.21 -18.86 -0.58
N ILE A 119 -3.32 -18.92 0.41
CA ILE A 119 -3.68 -19.04 1.84
C ILE A 119 -4.64 -17.92 2.26
N VAL A 120 -4.29 -16.68 1.92
CA VAL A 120 -5.11 -15.51 2.25
C VAL A 120 -6.51 -15.63 1.64
N HIS A 121 -6.62 -16.03 0.38
CA HIS A 121 -7.91 -16.17 -0.33
C HIS A 121 -8.73 -17.37 0.13
N THR A 122 -8.10 -18.42 0.66
CA THR A 122 -8.77 -19.57 1.28
C THR A 122 -9.40 -19.20 2.61
N HIS A 123 -8.71 -18.41 3.43
CA HIS A 123 -9.19 -18.02 4.76
C HIS A 123 -10.14 -16.82 4.74
N TYR A 124 -9.98 -15.91 3.78
CA TYR A 124 -10.73 -14.67 3.72
C TYR A 124 -11.28 -14.44 2.32
N ARG A 125 -12.55 -14.04 2.24
CA ARG A 125 -13.20 -13.70 0.97
C ARG A 125 -12.51 -12.47 0.37
N HIS A 126 -11.92 -12.63 -0.81
CA HIS A 126 -11.29 -11.53 -1.54
C HIS A 126 -12.30 -10.71 -2.34
N MET A 127 -11.95 -9.46 -2.64
CA MET A 127 -12.69 -8.58 -3.54
C MET A 127 -12.03 -8.61 -4.93
N PRO A 128 -12.71 -9.15 -5.97
CA PRO A 128 -12.12 -9.28 -7.30
C PRO A 128 -11.69 -7.94 -7.92
N ASP A 129 -12.44 -6.87 -7.66
CA ASP A 129 -12.20 -5.53 -8.23
C ASP A 129 -10.98 -4.83 -7.60
N GLU A 130 -10.48 -5.32 -6.46
CA GLU A 130 -9.39 -4.72 -5.67
C GLU A 130 -8.18 -5.67 -5.62
N PHE A 131 -7.87 -6.30 -6.75
CA PHE A 131 -6.70 -7.14 -6.96
C PHE A 131 -5.77 -6.58 -8.04
N ASP A 132 -4.52 -6.30 -7.67
CA ASP A 132 -3.48 -5.84 -8.59
C ASP A 132 -2.23 -6.73 -8.47
N ASP A 133 -1.83 -7.39 -9.56
CA ASP A 133 -0.56 -8.10 -9.65
C ASP A 133 0.53 -7.24 -10.32
N TYR A 134 1.30 -6.52 -9.49
CA TYR A 134 2.48 -5.78 -9.97
C TYR A 134 3.76 -6.63 -10.04
N VAL A 135 3.72 -7.92 -9.71
CA VAL A 135 4.84 -8.83 -10.01
C VAL A 135 4.85 -9.11 -11.50
N ALA A 136 3.69 -9.49 -12.05
CA ALA A 136 3.51 -9.75 -13.48
C ALA A 136 3.64 -8.47 -14.32
N ASN A 137 3.06 -7.36 -13.82
CA ASN A 137 3.09 -6.06 -14.47
C ASN A 137 3.81 -5.02 -13.60
N PRO A 138 5.16 -4.99 -13.58
CA PRO A 138 5.92 -4.08 -12.74
C PRO A 138 5.65 -2.62 -13.11
N LYS A 139 5.59 -1.76 -12.09
CA LYS A 139 5.48 -0.31 -12.33
C LYS A 139 6.78 0.23 -12.94
N PRO A 140 6.75 1.40 -13.60
CA PRO A 140 7.94 2.01 -14.21
C PRO A 140 9.10 2.27 -13.24
N ASN A 141 8.82 2.36 -11.94
CA ASN A 141 9.81 2.50 -10.87
C ASN A 141 10.39 1.15 -10.40
N GLY A 142 10.11 0.05 -11.10
CA GLY A 142 10.54 -1.31 -10.74
C GLY A 142 9.84 -1.88 -9.51
N TYR A 143 8.70 -1.30 -9.10
CA TYR A 143 7.92 -1.79 -7.96
C TYR A 143 7.19 -3.08 -8.32
N GLN A 144 7.47 -4.14 -7.55
CA GLN A 144 6.88 -5.46 -7.68
C GLN A 144 6.24 -5.87 -6.34
N SER A 145 4.93 -6.11 -6.36
CA SER A 145 4.13 -6.55 -5.20
C SER A 145 2.75 -6.98 -5.68
N ILE A 146 2.15 -7.97 -5.02
CA ILE A 146 0.75 -8.34 -5.22
C ILE A 146 -0.08 -7.57 -4.19
N HIS A 147 -1.10 -6.85 -4.63
CA HIS A 147 -2.04 -6.14 -3.77
C HIS A 147 -3.40 -6.82 -3.86
N THR A 148 -4.00 -7.12 -2.72
CA THR A 148 -5.35 -7.69 -2.65
C THR A 148 -6.09 -7.11 -1.46
N VAL A 149 -7.38 -6.85 -1.63
CA VAL A 149 -8.28 -6.52 -0.51
C VAL A 149 -9.13 -7.74 -0.17
N VAL A 150 -9.17 -8.07 1.12
CA VAL A 150 -9.98 -9.16 1.65
C VAL A 150 -10.90 -8.69 2.77
N LEU A 151 -12.01 -9.40 2.96
CA LEU A 151 -12.90 -9.20 4.10
C LEU A 151 -12.37 -9.99 5.29
N GLY A 152 -11.84 -9.27 6.28
CA GLY A 152 -11.33 -9.86 7.51
C GLY A 152 -12.43 -10.07 8.57
N PRO A 153 -12.03 -10.47 9.79
CA PRO A 153 -12.96 -10.67 10.91
C PRO A 153 -13.84 -9.45 11.15
N GLY A 154 -15.13 -9.66 11.44
CA GLY A 154 -16.08 -8.56 11.62
C GLY A 154 -16.42 -7.79 10.34
N GLY A 155 -16.18 -8.39 9.16
CA GLY A 155 -16.61 -7.85 7.85
C GLY A 155 -15.84 -6.61 7.39
N LYS A 156 -14.69 -6.33 8.00
CA LYS A 156 -13.90 -5.12 7.72
C LYS A 156 -12.87 -5.40 6.61
N PRO A 157 -12.75 -4.52 5.61
CA PRO A 157 -11.74 -4.70 4.56
C PRO A 157 -10.32 -4.61 5.12
N VAL A 158 -9.42 -5.44 4.60
CA VAL A 158 -8.00 -5.45 4.92
C VAL A 158 -7.20 -5.42 3.63
N GLU A 159 -6.39 -4.37 3.44
CA GLU A 159 -5.47 -4.27 2.32
C GLU A 159 -4.23 -5.12 2.61
N ILE A 160 -3.92 -6.11 1.78
CA ILE A 160 -2.77 -7.00 1.93
C ILE A 160 -1.78 -6.72 0.80
N GLN A 161 -0.51 -6.55 1.15
CA GLN A 161 0.60 -6.37 0.22
C GLN A 161 1.60 -7.52 0.35
N ILE A 162 1.73 -8.32 -0.69
CA ILE A 162 2.66 -9.45 -0.74
C ILE A 162 3.84 -9.10 -1.63
N ARG A 163 5.06 -9.34 -1.18
CA ARG A 163 6.28 -9.09 -1.97
C ARG A 163 7.44 -9.96 -1.52
N THR A 164 8.47 -10.08 -2.35
CA THR A 164 9.70 -10.78 -1.97
C THR A 164 10.62 -9.89 -1.12
N LYS A 165 11.51 -10.51 -0.32
CA LYS A 165 12.60 -9.80 0.39
C LYS A 165 13.49 -9.02 -0.59
N THR A 166 13.76 -9.59 -1.76
CA THR A 166 14.57 -8.98 -2.82
C THR A 166 13.92 -7.72 -3.36
N ASP A 167 12.62 -7.77 -3.66
CA ASP A 167 11.87 -6.61 -4.18
C ASP A 167 11.73 -5.53 -3.11
N ALA A 168 11.53 -5.91 -1.86
CA ALA A 168 11.51 -4.98 -0.74
C ALA A 168 12.83 -4.18 -0.62
N ARG A 169 13.98 -4.84 -0.83
CA ARG A 169 15.30 -4.20 -0.87
C ARG A 169 15.47 -3.35 -2.13
N ARG A 170 15.06 -3.87 -3.29
CA ARG A 170 15.14 -3.19 -4.60
C ARG A 170 14.42 -1.85 -4.57
N VAL A 171 13.19 -1.80 -4.04
CA VAL A 171 12.40 -0.56 -3.94
C VAL A 171 13.07 0.47 -3.02
N ARG A 172 13.66 0.03 -1.89
CA ARG A 172 14.45 0.92 -1.02
C ARG A 172 15.67 1.48 -1.76
N ALA A 173 16.39 0.63 -2.48
CA ALA A 173 17.58 1.02 -3.24
C ALA A 173 17.27 1.91 -4.46
N TRP A 174 16.08 1.77 -5.06
CA TRP A 174 15.67 2.57 -6.22
C TRP A 174 15.65 4.07 -5.90
N GLY A 175 15.24 4.44 -4.68
CA GLY A 175 15.26 5.82 -4.20
C GLY A 175 16.66 6.42 -4.02
N CYS A 176 17.71 5.57 -3.96
CA CYS A 176 19.11 6.00 -3.84
C CYS A 176 19.86 6.00 -5.18
N ARG A 177 19.21 5.66 -6.30
CA ARG A 177 19.87 5.63 -7.61
C ARG A 177 20.05 7.04 -8.20
N PRO A 178 21.12 7.28 -8.98
CA PRO A 178 21.29 8.54 -9.69
C PRO A 178 20.11 8.87 -10.59
N LEU A 179 19.79 10.16 -10.70
CA LEU A 179 18.58 10.62 -11.35
C LEU A 179 18.49 10.29 -12.83
N GLU A 180 19.63 10.30 -13.51
CA GLU A 180 19.75 9.96 -14.93
C GLU A 180 19.32 8.52 -15.19
N VAL A 181 19.65 7.61 -14.26
CA VAL A 181 19.27 6.19 -14.31
C VAL A 181 17.76 6.03 -14.12
N GLN A 182 17.16 6.75 -13.17
CA GLN A 182 15.72 6.73 -12.92
C GLN A 182 14.93 7.32 -14.11
N ARG A 183 15.38 8.44 -14.67
CA ARG A 183 14.76 9.09 -15.85
C ARG A 183 14.89 8.24 -17.11
N GLY A 184 16.02 7.57 -17.30
CA GLY A 184 16.23 6.66 -18.43
C GLY A 184 15.25 5.47 -18.44
N HIS A 185 14.95 4.90 -17.26
CA HIS A 185 13.97 3.82 -17.14
C HIS A 185 12.53 4.29 -17.33
N LEU A 186 12.17 5.45 -16.77
CA LEU A 186 10.83 6.03 -16.94
C LEU A 186 10.51 6.38 -18.40
N ARG A 187 11.50 6.82 -19.18
CA ARG A 187 11.33 7.08 -20.63
C ARG A 187 11.13 5.80 -21.45
N ARG A 188 11.75 4.68 -21.05
CA ARG A 188 11.58 3.37 -21.73
C ARG A 188 10.25 2.69 -21.40
N GLY A 189 9.65 2.98 -20.24
CA GLY A 189 8.34 2.45 -19.83
C GLY A 189 7.12 3.24 -20.32
N ALA A 190 7.31 4.30 -21.11
CA ALA A 190 6.23 5.14 -21.62
C ALA A 190 5.78 4.70 -23.03
N PHE A 191 4.91 3.69 -23.14
CA PHE A 191 4.16 3.31 -24.37
C PHE A 191 3.00 2.40 -23.92
N ARG A 192 1.70 2.52 -24.25
CA ARG A 192 0.84 3.25 -25.21
C ARG A 192 -0.48 3.60 -24.49
N PRO A 193 -1.27 4.60 -24.92
CA PRO A 193 -2.62 4.78 -24.40
C PRO A 193 -3.49 3.57 -24.75
N ARG A 194 -4.30 3.10 -23.79
CA ARG A 194 -5.31 2.05 -23.99
C ARG A 194 -6.20 2.47 -25.17
N ARG A 195 -6.23 1.67 -26.26
CA ARG A 195 -7.31 1.79 -27.24
C ARG A 195 -8.60 1.39 -26.53
N SER A 196 -9.51 2.35 -26.36
CA SER A 196 -10.89 2.05 -26.03
C SER A 196 -11.47 1.27 -27.20
N HIS A 197 -11.82 0.00 -26.97
CA HIS A 197 -12.76 -0.69 -27.83
C HIS A 197 -14.13 -0.01 -27.62
N ARG A 198 -14.48 0.93 -28.49
CA ARG A 198 -15.89 1.24 -28.75
C ARG A 198 -16.47 -0.03 -29.35
N LEU A 199 -17.34 -0.69 -28.61
CA LEU A 199 -18.29 -1.65 -29.15
C LEU A 199 -19.16 -0.86 -30.16
N ALA A 200 -19.06 -1.26 -31.42
CA ALA A 200 -20.07 -0.98 -32.41
C ALA A 200 -21.19 -2.00 -32.21
N ALA A 201 -22.38 -1.51 -31.91
CA ALA A 201 -23.67 -2.13 -32.17
C ALA A 201 -24.66 -0.98 -32.39
#